data_AF-A0A7K9RJI0-F1
#
_entry.id   AF-A0A7K9RJI0-F1
#
_cell.length_a   1.000
_cell.length_b   1.000
_cell.length_c   1.000
_cell.angle_alpha   90.00
_cell.angle_beta   90.00
_cell.angle_gamma   90.00
#
_symmetry.space_group_name_H-M   'P 1'
#
loop_
_entity.id
_entity.type
_entity.pdbx_description
1 polymer ?
#
loop_
_entity_poly.entity_id
_entity_poly.type
_entity_poly.pdbx_seq_one_letter_code
_entity_poly.pdbx_strand_id
1 'polypeptide(L)'
;MASQEEKEAQPFTDIFDEDEAERSFLLSKPTCFIVFGKPGSGKKTLARKLAQRWNCIFIEASEVIQTNIQQATEYGLKCQELLCEGQSIPEELVAEMILQKIESPEVAHFGYVLTGFPSLSEEYMTVPQQIEKIMSLKLKPDVFINIKCPDYELCQRISGQRQNPDSGEIYQRSQWDPNVIGKHKKEKDKDKEGEEEEEEEEEQDKEEEEEEEEEGEEVNTGKGPRKKLEPFHQLVQRPEDFLENVEKRIGIHKDIMHPLLEELLADQDRRYLIEVDGSQQPDGVFDSNRKAYVASDKNYTCNYGYLHEQDELFRALSSYKLIAPRFRWRRSRWGQVCPVALKEGDIVMGNPEFAVSFLGRMYVLSSEEALKKFMLNPRPYLLPPMPASPCKVLVFGPPFSGRTTICDVIAHKYKGKV
;
A
#
# COMPACT_ATOMS: atom_id res chain seq x y z
N MET A 1 -53.54 30.72 26.07
CA MET A 1 -52.51 31.09 25.08
C MET A 1 -51.68 29.85 24.84
N ALA A 2 -51.95 29.14 23.74
CA ALA A 2 -51.18 27.97 23.35
C ALA A 2 -49.99 28.45 22.50
N SER A 3 -48.77 28.22 22.98
CA SER A 3 -47.56 28.45 22.20
C SER A 3 -47.46 27.35 21.13
N GLN A 4 -47.45 27.76 19.88
CA GLN A 4 -47.15 26.90 18.74
C GLN A 4 -45.70 26.43 18.85
N GLU A 5 -45.48 25.13 19.01
CA GLU A 5 -44.19 24.52 18.70
C GLU A 5 -44.09 24.44 17.17
N GLU A 6 -43.28 25.30 16.58
CA GLU A 6 -42.81 25.16 15.20
C GLU A 6 -42.00 23.86 15.13
N LYS A 7 -42.58 22.82 14.53
CA LYS A 7 -41.82 21.68 14.04
C LYS A 7 -40.93 22.18 12.91
N GLU A 8 -39.69 22.53 13.22
CA GLU A 8 -38.63 22.65 12.24
C GLU A 8 -38.59 21.32 11.46
N ALA A 9 -39.05 21.36 10.22
CA ALA A 9 -38.86 20.27 9.29
C ALA A 9 -37.35 20.10 9.11
N GLN A 10 -36.78 19.05 9.71
CA GLN A 10 -35.44 18.61 9.37
C GLN A 10 -35.42 18.48 7.84
N PRO A 11 -34.54 19.21 7.13
CA PRO A 11 -34.45 19.07 5.69
C PRO A 11 -34.23 17.60 5.39
N PHE A 12 -34.93 17.08 4.39
CA PHE A 12 -34.76 15.73 3.90
C PHE A 12 -33.34 15.62 3.32
N THR A 13 -32.34 15.48 4.19
CA THR A 13 -30.97 15.18 3.82
C THR A 13 -30.99 13.73 3.37
N ASP A 14 -30.74 13.53 2.08
CA ASP A 14 -30.51 12.20 1.55
C ASP A 14 -29.40 11.54 2.38
N ILE A 15 -29.72 10.43 3.05
CA ILE A 15 -28.81 9.72 3.95
C ILE A 15 -27.61 9.15 3.16
N PHE A 16 -27.69 9.20 1.82
CA PHE A 16 -26.70 8.73 0.87
C PHE A 16 -26.27 9.82 -0.13
N ASP A 17 -25.97 11.04 0.33
CA ASP A 17 -25.29 12.02 -0.51
C ASP A 17 -23.86 11.53 -0.86
N GLU A 18 -23.73 10.93 -2.03
CA GLU A 18 -22.45 10.40 -2.54
C GLU A 18 -21.39 11.51 -2.68
N ASP A 19 -21.78 12.76 -2.96
CA ASP A 19 -20.83 13.87 -3.05
C ASP A 19 -20.27 14.25 -1.68
N GLU A 20 -21.09 14.13 -0.62
CA GLU A 20 -20.65 14.28 0.76
C GLU A 20 -19.76 13.10 1.17
N ALA A 21 -20.12 11.88 0.81
CA ALA A 21 -19.31 10.69 1.05
C ALA A 21 -17.93 10.79 0.37
N GLU A 22 -17.87 11.20 -0.89
CA GLU A 22 -16.62 11.44 -1.62
C GLU A 22 -15.75 12.50 -0.94
N ARG A 23 -16.35 13.64 -0.56
CA ARG A 23 -15.62 14.69 0.17
C ARG A 23 -15.10 14.19 1.51
N SER A 24 -15.93 13.46 2.26
CA SER A 24 -15.53 12.89 3.55
C SER A 24 -14.36 11.91 3.39
N PHE A 25 -14.37 11.10 2.32
CA PHE A 25 -13.27 10.19 2.00
C PHE A 25 -11.99 10.95 1.63
N LEU A 26 -12.09 11.95 0.76
CA LEU A 26 -10.95 12.76 0.33
C LEU A 26 -10.29 13.49 1.52
N LEU A 27 -11.10 13.95 2.49
CA LEU A 27 -10.64 14.60 3.72
C LEU A 27 -10.18 13.60 4.79
N SER A 28 -10.60 12.34 4.73
CA SER A 28 -10.22 11.35 5.73
C SER A 28 -8.74 11.00 5.63
N LYS A 29 -8.08 10.80 6.77
CA LYS A 29 -6.69 10.32 6.77
C LYS A 29 -6.63 8.87 6.27
N PRO A 30 -5.58 8.47 5.53
CA PRO A 30 -5.39 7.07 5.19
C PRO A 30 -4.95 6.27 6.42
N THR A 31 -5.23 4.97 6.42
CA THR A 31 -4.86 4.07 7.52
C THR A 31 -3.34 3.85 7.55
N CYS A 32 -2.75 3.99 8.73
CA CYS A 32 -1.30 3.83 8.93
C CYS A 32 -1.00 2.73 9.95
N PHE A 33 -0.12 1.79 9.61
CA PHE A 33 0.23 0.63 10.44
C PHE A 33 1.69 0.68 10.86
N ILE A 34 1.98 0.24 12.09
CA ILE A 34 3.33 -0.10 12.53
C ILE A 34 3.38 -1.56 12.98
N VAL A 35 4.40 -2.28 12.52
CA VAL A 35 4.59 -3.70 12.82
C VAL A 35 5.84 -3.91 13.69
N PHE A 36 5.61 -4.33 14.92
CA PHE A 36 6.59 -4.67 15.95
C PHE A 36 6.75 -6.17 16.16
N GLY A 37 7.83 -6.54 16.85
CA GLY A 37 8.13 -7.91 17.26
C GLY A 37 9.64 -8.14 17.35
N LYS A 38 10.03 -9.37 17.68
CA LYS A 38 11.44 -9.80 17.79
C LYS A 38 12.09 -10.09 16.44
N PRO A 39 13.41 -9.88 16.25
CA PRO A 39 14.09 -10.24 15.01
C PRO A 39 13.78 -11.69 14.61
N GLY A 40 13.57 -11.95 13.31
CA GLY A 40 13.20 -13.29 12.81
C GLY A 40 11.70 -13.64 12.89
N SER A 41 10.85 -12.82 13.51
CA SER A 41 9.41 -13.14 13.67
C SER A 41 8.58 -13.08 12.38
N GLY A 42 9.17 -12.71 11.24
CA GLY A 42 8.45 -12.60 9.97
C GLY A 42 7.76 -11.26 9.72
N LYS A 43 8.08 -10.21 10.51
CA LYS A 43 7.53 -8.85 10.37
C LYS A 43 7.52 -8.33 8.93
N LYS A 44 8.63 -8.44 8.21
CA LYS A 44 8.76 -7.97 6.82
C LYS A 44 7.75 -8.63 5.90
N THR A 45 7.59 -9.95 6.03
CA THR A 45 6.64 -10.73 5.23
C THR A 45 5.20 -10.35 5.56
N LEU A 46 4.88 -10.18 6.83
CA LEU A 46 3.56 -9.70 7.28
C LEU A 46 3.31 -8.28 6.75
N ALA A 47 4.20 -7.35 7.01
CA ALA A 47 4.05 -5.96 6.60
C ALA A 47 3.86 -5.80 5.08
N ARG A 48 4.59 -6.56 4.26
CA ARG A 48 4.41 -6.56 2.80
C ARG A 48 3.05 -7.07 2.36
N LYS A 49 2.60 -8.20 2.94
CA LYS A 49 1.26 -8.74 2.64
C LYS A 49 0.14 -7.80 3.11
N LEU A 50 0.34 -7.12 4.25
CA LEU A 50 -0.57 -6.12 4.76
C LEU A 50 -0.66 -4.92 3.80
N ALA A 51 0.49 -4.39 3.38
CA ALA A 51 0.57 -3.28 2.44
C ALA A 51 -0.13 -3.59 1.11
N GLN A 52 0.04 -4.81 0.57
CA GLN A 52 -0.64 -5.26 -0.65
C GLN A 52 -2.17 -5.33 -0.50
N ARG A 53 -2.68 -5.85 0.62
CA ARG A 53 -4.13 -5.99 0.86
C ARG A 53 -4.81 -4.66 1.14
N TRP A 54 -4.14 -3.78 1.88
CA TRP A 54 -4.66 -2.46 2.26
C TRP A 54 -4.33 -1.37 1.25
N ASN A 55 -3.61 -1.72 0.19
CA ASN A 55 -3.10 -0.78 -0.80
C ASN A 55 -2.34 0.39 -0.15
N CYS A 56 -1.52 0.07 0.86
CA CYS A 56 -0.66 1.01 1.57
C CYS A 56 0.77 0.94 1.04
N ILE A 57 1.56 2.00 1.29
CA ILE A 57 2.98 1.99 0.97
C ILE A 57 3.76 1.21 2.04
N PHE A 58 4.48 0.18 1.63
CA PHE A 58 5.37 -0.53 2.54
C PHE A 58 6.66 0.29 2.76
N ILE A 59 7.03 0.52 4.02
CA ILE A 59 8.20 1.32 4.39
C ILE A 59 9.11 0.47 5.29
N GLU A 60 10.31 0.19 4.79
CA GLU A 60 11.39 -0.48 5.51
C GLU A 60 12.72 0.14 5.08
N ALA A 61 13.69 0.26 6.00
CA ALA A 61 15.03 0.80 5.74
C ALA A 61 15.66 0.26 4.44
N SER A 62 15.70 -1.07 4.29
CA SER A 62 16.32 -1.72 3.13
C SER A 62 15.68 -1.35 1.79
N GLU A 63 14.34 -1.25 1.76
CA GLU A 63 13.59 -0.91 0.54
C GLU A 63 13.71 0.57 0.20
N VAL A 64 13.69 1.43 1.21
CA VAL A 64 13.89 2.87 1.04
C VAL A 64 15.30 3.16 0.52
N ILE A 65 16.33 2.51 1.06
CA ILE A 65 17.73 2.65 0.58
C ILE A 65 17.82 2.21 -0.89
N GLN A 66 17.32 1.01 -1.21
CA GLN A 66 17.36 0.48 -2.58
C GLN A 66 16.62 1.38 -3.58
N THR A 67 15.44 1.89 -3.20
CA THR A 67 14.65 2.79 -4.04
C THR A 67 15.41 4.11 -4.30
N ASN A 68 16.04 4.68 -3.27
CA ASN A 68 16.83 5.91 -3.41
C ASN A 68 18.06 5.71 -4.30
N ILE A 69 18.76 4.57 -4.18
CA ILE A 69 19.88 4.21 -5.04
C ILE A 69 19.43 4.06 -6.50
N GLN A 70 18.33 3.34 -6.75
CA GLN A 70 17.79 3.15 -8.10
C GLN A 70 17.34 4.45 -8.76
N GLN A 71 16.78 5.37 -7.98
CA GLN A 71 16.34 6.68 -8.44
C GLN A 71 17.48 7.71 -8.52
N ALA A 72 18.70 7.34 -8.12
CA ALA A 72 19.87 8.21 -8.06
C ALA A 72 19.60 9.53 -7.31
N THR A 73 18.88 9.46 -6.19
CA THR A 73 18.65 10.62 -5.32
C THR A 73 19.95 11.03 -4.62
N GLU A 74 20.00 12.25 -4.06
CA GLU A 74 21.18 12.70 -3.30
C GLU A 74 21.55 11.73 -2.17
N TYR A 75 20.55 11.24 -1.43
CA TYR A 75 20.75 10.21 -0.40
C TYR A 75 21.20 8.87 -0.99
N GLY A 76 20.63 8.47 -2.14
CA GLY A 76 20.99 7.23 -2.83
C GLY A 76 22.45 7.23 -3.31
N LEU A 77 22.93 8.34 -3.87
CA LEU A 77 24.32 8.50 -4.29
C LEU A 77 25.28 8.42 -3.11
N LYS A 78 24.98 9.10 -1.99
CA LYS A 78 25.76 8.98 -0.74
C LYS A 78 25.78 7.56 -0.21
N CYS A 79 24.64 6.87 -0.19
CA CYS A 79 24.58 5.45 0.20
C CYS A 79 25.45 4.59 -0.71
N GLN A 80 25.39 4.83 -2.02
CA GLN A 80 26.15 4.06 -2.99
C GLN A 80 27.66 4.26 -2.83
N GLU A 81 28.12 5.49 -2.62
CA GLU A 81 29.53 5.78 -2.33
C GLU A 81 30.02 5.04 -1.08
N LEU A 82 29.30 5.17 0.04
CA LEU A 82 29.65 4.49 1.30
C LEU A 82 29.70 2.95 1.13
N LEU A 83 28.71 2.37 0.45
CA LEU A 83 28.67 0.93 0.19
C LEU A 83 29.81 0.48 -0.74
N CYS A 84 30.17 1.26 -1.75
CA CYS A 84 31.31 0.99 -2.63
C CYS A 84 32.65 1.05 -1.90
N GLU A 85 32.77 1.90 -0.88
CA GLU A 85 33.93 1.97 0.02
C GLU A 85 33.96 0.84 1.07
N GLY A 86 32.91 0.02 1.14
CA GLY A 86 32.77 -1.05 2.14
C GLY A 86 32.38 -0.53 3.53
N GLN A 87 31.84 0.68 3.62
CA GLN A 87 31.36 1.28 4.86
C GLN A 87 29.88 0.98 5.09
N SER A 88 29.47 0.94 6.35
CA SER A 88 28.06 0.86 6.74
C SER A 88 27.36 2.20 6.54
N ILE A 89 26.09 2.17 6.14
CA ILE A 89 25.27 3.39 6.02
C ILE A 89 24.96 3.93 7.43
N PRO A 90 25.24 5.21 7.73
CA PRO A 90 24.92 5.82 9.02
C PRO A 90 23.43 5.76 9.35
N GLU A 91 23.10 5.48 10.62
CA GLU A 91 21.72 5.39 11.09
C GLU A 91 20.94 6.71 10.89
N GLU A 92 21.60 7.86 11.05
CA GLU A 92 21.03 9.18 10.78
C GLU A 92 20.46 9.27 9.35
N LEU A 93 21.26 8.86 8.36
CA LEU A 93 20.88 8.89 6.95
C LEU A 93 19.66 8.00 6.68
N VAL A 94 19.63 6.82 7.30
CA VAL A 94 18.50 5.87 7.18
C VAL A 94 17.23 6.46 7.78
N ALA A 95 17.33 7.06 8.98
CA ALA A 95 16.20 7.68 9.65
C ALA A 95 15.64 8.85 8.82
N GLU A 96 16.48 9.72 8.26
CA GLU A 96 16.07 10.81 7.39
C GLU A 96 15.33 10.30 6.14
N MET A 97 15.87 9.29 5.45
CA MET A 97 15.23 8.72 4.26
C MET A 97 13.86 8.10 4.58
N ILE A 98 13.72 7.42 5.73
CA ILE A 98 12.43 6.86 6.17
C ILE A 98 11.43 7.99 6.42
N LEU A 99 11.82 9.03 7.16
CA LEU A 99 10.95 10.16 7.46
C LEU A 99 10.53 10.90 6.19
N GLN A 100 11.46 11.12 5.25
CA GLN A 100 11.17 11.72 3.95
C GLN A 100 10.18 10.85 3.15
N LYS A 101 10.32 9.52 3.17
CA LYS A 101 9.37 8.62 2.50
C LYS A 101 7.99 8.66 3.16
N ILE A 102 7.90 8.76 4.48
CA ILE A 102 6.62 8.91 5.20
C ILE A 102 5.92 10.22 4.81
N GLU A 103 6.66 11.30 4.58
CA GLU A 103 6.10 12.59 4.15
C GLU A 103 5.78 12.67 2.64
N SER A 104 6.04 11.60 1.89
CA SER A 104 5.80 11.56 0.44
C SER A 104 4.31 11.69 0.08
N PRO A 105 3.98 12.23 -1.10
CA PRO A 105 2.59 12.41 -1.53
C PRO A 105 1.84 11.08 -1.68
N GLU A 106 2.53 10.00 -2.03
CA GLU A 106 1.97 8.64 -2.11
C GLU A 106 1.44 8.19 -0.75
N VAL A 107 2.26 8.34 0.29
CA VAL A 107 1.89 7.97 1.67
C VAL A 107 0.74 8.84 2.19
N ALA A 108 0.69 10.12 1.80
CA ALA A 108 -0.44 10.98 2.13
C ALA A 108 -1.78 10.53 1.53
N HIS A 109 -1.75 9.72 0.46
CA HIS A 109 -2.95 9.17 -0.16
C HIS A 109 -3.28 7.74 0.31
N PHE A 110 -2.28 6.85 0.26
CA PHE A 110 -2.42 5.42 0.48
C PHE A 110 -2.15 4.98 1.91
N GLY A 111 -1.53 5.84 2.73
CA GLY A 111 -1.04 5.47 4.05
C GLY A 111 0.22 4.63 3.96
N TYR A 112 0.66 4.09 5.10
CA TYR A 112 1.89 3.32 5.18
C TYR A 112 1.78 2.09 6.09
N VAL A 113 2.65 1.13 5.84
CA VAL A 113 2.99 0.05 6.78
C VAL A 113 4.47 0.15 7.09
N LEU A 114 4.79 0.61 8.30
CA LEU A 114 6.17 0.83 8.73
C LEU A 114 6.69 -0.39 9.50
N THR A 115 7.90 -0.83 9.15
CA THR A 115 8.64 -1.85 9.90
C THR A 115 10.12 -1.50 10.01
N GLY A 116 10.76 -1.98 11.08
CA GLY A 116 12.19 -1.75 11.33
C GLY A 116 12.53 -0.37 11.89
N PHE A 117 11.53 0.47 12.18
CA PHE A 117 11.68 1.73 12.89
C PHE A 117 10.60 1.80 13.99
N PRO A 118 10.95 1.97 15.27
CA PRO A 118 12.28 2.24 15.82
C PRO A 118 13.27 1.07 15.68
N SER A 119 14.53 1.45 15.53
CA SER A 119 15.71 0.61 15.39
C SER A 119 16.26 0.22 16.78
N LEU A 120 16.97 -0.91 16.86
CA LEU A 120 17.66 -1.33 18.09
C LEU A 120 18.96 -0.55 18.33
N SER A 121 19.50 0.06 17.29
CA SER A 121 20.69 0.88 17.38
C SER A 121 20.32 2.22 18.02
N GLU A 122 21.17 2.66 18.94
CA GLU A 122 21.07 3.98 19.59
C GLU A 122 22.29 4.85 19.23
N GLU A 123 22.96 4.55 18.12
CA GLU A 123 24.14 5.32 17.66
C GLU A 123 23.77 6.76 17.30
N TYR A 124 22.58 6.98 16.75
CA TYR A 124 22.07 8.30 16.40
C TYR A 124 21.00 8.82 17.37
N MET A 125 19.98 8.01 17.65
CA MET A 125 18.80 8.43 18.40
C MET A 125 18.37 7.30 19.34
N THR A 126 18.08 7.62 20.59
CA THR A 126 17.62 6.61 21.55
C THR A 126 16.24 6.08 21.15
N VAL A 127 15.92 4.84 21.52
CA VAL A 127 14.61 4.25 21.18
C VAL A 127 13.42 5.13 21.62
N PRO A 128 13.41 5.74 22.82
CA PRO A 128 12.32 6.64 23.22
C PRO A 128 12.17 7.86 22.29
N GLN A 129 13.28 8.47 21.86
CA GLN A 129 13.27 9.59 20.93
C GLN A 129 12.74 9.17 19.55
N GLN A 130 13.09 7.97 19.07
CA GLN A 130 12.56 7.43 17.82
C GLN A 130 11.03 7.24 17.91
N ILE A 131 10.54 6.72 19.04
CA ILE A 131 9.10 6.56 19.29
C ILE A 131 8.39 7.92 19.35
N GLU A 132 8.95 8.91 20.04
CA GLU A 132 8.40 10.27 20.08
C GLU A 132 8.31 10.87 18.67
N LYS A 133 9.33 10.64 17.84
CA LYS A 133 9.36 11.11 16.45
C LYS A 133 8.29 10.45 15.60
N ILE A 134 8.03 9.16 15.78
CA ILE A 134 6.93 8.43 15.13
C ILE A 134 5.57 8.99 15.56
N MET A 135 5.40 9.28 16.85
CA MET A 135 4.12 9.79 17.38
C MET A 135 3.84 11.25 17.01
N SER A 136 4.88 12.02 16.67
CA SER A 136 4.78 13.41 16.21
C SER A 136 4.65 13.57 14.68
N LEU A 137 4.60 12.46 13.93
CA LEU A 137 4.36 12.50 12.48
C LEU A 137 3.01 13.16 12.14
N LYS A 138 2.96 13.86 10.99
CA LYS A 138 1.71 14.40 10.43
C LYS A 138 0.65 13.32 10.25
N LEU A 139 1.09 12.14 9.79
CA LEU A 139 0.28 10.94 9.69
C LEU A 139 0.62 10.00 10.85
N LYS A 140 -0.07 10.23 11.97
CA LYS A 140 0.06 9.39 13.15
C LYS A 140 -0.39 7.95 12.86
N PRO A 141 0.33 6.94 13.36
CA PRO A 141 -0.07 5.55 13.26
C PRO A 141 -1.47 5.33 13.82
N ASP A 142 -2.26 4.53 13.12
CA ASP A 142 -3.59 4.09 13.54
C ASP A 142 -3.55 2.76 14.25
N VAL A 143 -2.72 1.83 13.79
CA VAL A 143 -2.75 0.44 14.23
C VAL A 143 -1.34 -0.04 14.54
N PHE A 144 -1.19 -0.61 15.73
CA PHE A 144 0.04 -1.19 16.26
C PHE A 144 -0.10 -2.71 16.21
N ILE A 145 0.75 -3.38 15.44
CA ILE A 145 0.73 -4.84 15.29
C ILE A 145 1.95 -5.40 16.03
N ASN A 146 1.74 -6.21 17.06
CA ASN A 146 2.83 -6.86 17.79
C ASN A 146 2.87 -8.36 17.50
N ILE A 147 3.95 -8.83 16.85
CA ILE A 147 4.15 -10.25 16.56
C ILE A 147 4.85 -10.93 17.75
N LYS A 148 4.10 -11.75 18.47
CA LYS A 148 4.58 -12.59 19.57
C LYS A 148 5.07 -13.92 19.02
N CYS A 149 6.29 -14.30 19.37
CA CYS A 149 6.88 -15.58 18.99
C CYS A 149 7.87 -16.00 20.11
N PRO A 150 7.88 -17.29 20.48
CA PRO A 150 8.81 -17.81 21.48
C PRO A 150 10.25 -17.75 20.96
N ASP A 151 11.20 -17.46 21.86
CA ASP A 151 12.60 -17.23 21.46
C ASP A 151 13.23 -18.46 20.82
N TYR A 152 12.89 -19.65 21.30
CA TYR A 152 13.39 -20.91 20.77
C TYR A 152 13.09 -21.06 19.27
N GLU A 153 11.85 -20.76 18.84
CA GLU A 153 11.49 -20.80 17.42
C GLU A 153 12.23 -19.74 16.62
N LEU A 154 12.43 -18.54 17.17
CA LEU A 154 13.19 -17.48 16.51
C LEU A 154 14.66 -17.85 16.32
N CYS A 155 15.28 -18.41 17.35
CA CYS A 155 16.65 -18.92 17.30
C CYS A 155 16.79 -19.99 16.21
N GLN A 156 15.87 -20.95 16.14
CA GLN A 156 15.86 -21.97 15.10
C GLN A 156 15.63 -21.39 13.70
N ARG A 157 14.71 -20.44 13.57
CA ARG A 157 14.35 -19.83 12.29
C ARG A 157 15.48 -18.97 11.73
N ILE A 158 16.20 -18.21 12.58
CA ILE A 158 17.33 -17.39 12.14
C ILE A 158 18.57 -18.26 11.88
N SER A 159 18.91 -19.19 12.78
CA SER A 159 20.08 -20.07 12.58
C SER A 159 19.95 -21.02 11.39
N GLY A 160 18.71 -21.34 10.99
CA GLY A 160 18.40 -22.09 9.79
C GLY A 160 18.47 -21.30 8.49
N GLN A 161 18.68 -19.97 8.52
CA GLN A 161 18.77 -19.15 7.33
C GLN A 161 20.12 -19.29 6.64
N ARG A 162 20.10 -19.20 5.32
CA ARG A 162 21.31 -19.09 4.50
C ARG A 162 21.17 -17.97 3.50
N GLN A 163 22.27 -17.30 3.20
CA GLN A 163 22.32 -16.23 2.22
C GLN A 163 23.06 -16.70 0.98
N ASN A 164 22.57 -16.32 -0.19
CA ASN A 164 23.33 -16.43 -1.42
C ASN A 164 24.35 -15.26 -1.47
N PRO A 165 25.66 -15.52 -1.60
CA PRO A 165 26.68 -14.48 -1.60
C PRO A 165 26.59 -13.55 -2.81
N ASP A 166 26.10 -14.03 -3.95
CA ASP A 166 26.05 -13.26 -5.19
C ASP A 166 24.79 -12.39 -5.28
N SER A 167 23.62 -12.94 -4.89
CA SER A 167 22.33 -12.21 -4.96
C SER A 167 21.94 -11.52 -3.65
N GLY A 168 22.56 -11.91 -2.53
CA GLY A 168 22.18 -11.46 -1.20
C GLY A 168 20.83 -12.02 -0.70
N GLU A 169 20.15 -12.85 -1.48
CA GLU A 169 18.85 -13.43 -1.11
C GLU A 169 18.97 -14.39 0.08
N ILE A 170 17.99 -14.34 0.99
CA ILE A 170 17.94 -15.17 2.20
C ILE A 170 16.95 -16.32 2.00
N TYR A 171 17.42 -17.54 2.25
CA TYR A 171 16.68 -18.79 2.14
C TYR A 171 16.42 -19.37 3.54
N GLN A 172 15.18 -19.78 3.79
CA GLN A 172 14.82 -20.48 5.03
C GLN A 172 15.23 -21.96 4.99
N ARG A 173 15.42 -22.60 6.15
CA ARG A 173 15.79 -24.02 6.23
C ARG A 173 14.89 -24.94 5.37
N SER A 174 13.59 -24.68 5.33
CA SER A 174 12.63 -25.45 4.53
C SER A 174 12.87 -25.38 3.00
N GLN A 175 13.58 -24.37 2.52
CA GLN A 175 13.81 -24.12 1.09
C GLN A 175 15.13 -24.71 0.59
N TRP A 176 16.12 -24.93 1.47
CA TRP A 176 17.45 -25.38 1.07
C TRP A 176 17.89 -26.70 1.69
N ASP A 177 17.35 -27.10 2.85
CA ASP A 177 17.76 -28.33 3.53
C ASP A 177 17.15 -29.57 2.84
N PRO A 178 17.95 -30.44 2.20
CA PRO A 178 17.44 -31.60 1.50
C PRO A 178 16.67 -32.57 2.41
N ASN A 179 17.03 -32.65 3.70
CA ASN A 179 16.37 -33.53 4.66
C ASN A 179 14.96 -33.05 5.02
N VAL A 180 14.74 -31.73 5.01
CA VAL A 180 13.43 -31.12 5.27
C VAL A 180 12.57 -31.16 4.00
N ILE A 181 13.15 -30.88 2.84
CA ILE A 181 12.46 -30.97 1.54
C ILE A 181 11.98 -32.41 1.29
N GLY A 182 12.80 -33.42 1.62
CA GLY A 182 12.44 -34.83 1.49
C GLY A 182 11.32 -35.28 2.44
N LYS A 183 11.22 -34.69 3.64
CA LYS A 183 10.14 -34.96 4.60
C LYS A 183 8.81 -34.34 4.14
N HIS A 184 8.82 -33.09 3.70
CA HIS A 184 7.60 -32.44 3.20
C HIS A 184 7.03 -33.07 1.92
N LYS A 185 7.88 -33.69 1.07
CA LYS A 185 7.37 -34.50 -0.05
C LYS A 185 6.66 -35.75 0.45
N LYS A 186 7.25 -36.49 1.40
CA LYS A 186 6.64 -37.69 1.98
C LYS A 186 5.38 -37.42 2.80
N GLU A 187 5.26 -36.27 3.45
CA GLU A 187 4.04 -35.86 4.14
C GLU A 187 2.92 -35.49 3.14
N LYS A 188 3.24 -34.73 2.09
CA LYS A 188 2.26 -34.44 1.02
C LYS A 188 1.83 -35.66 0.22
N ASP A 189 2.69 -36.66 0.08
CA ASP A 189 2.33 -37.93 -0.57
C ASP A 189 1.43 -38.78 0.36
N LYS A 190 1.58 -38.66 1.69
CA LYS A 190 0.71 -39.32 2.68
C LYS A 190 -0.65 -38.64 2.88
N ASP A 191 -0.70 -37.32 2.80
CA ASP A 191 -1.97 -36.57 2.87
C ASP A 191 -2.84 -36.86 1.63
N LYS A 192 -2.21 -37.17 0.48
CA LYS A 192 -2.92 -37.62 -0.74
C LYS A 192 -3.42 -39.06 -0.66
N GLU A 193 -2.65 -39.97 -0.05
CA GLU A 193 -3.11 -41.34 0.20
C GLU A 193 -4.22 -41.39 1.27
N GLY A 194 -4.36 -40.36 2.13
CA GLY A 194 -5.46 -40.24 3.09
C GLY A 194 -6.73 -39.57 2.53
N GLU A 195 -6.60 -38.68 1.54
CA GLU A 195 -7.75 -38.10 0.83
C GLU A 195 -8.44 -39.12 -0.11
N GLU A 196 -7.72 -40.14 -0.61
CA GLU A 196 -8.30 -41.23 -1.42
C GLU A 196 -9.10 -42.26 -0.59
N GLU A 197 -8.95 -42.32 0.74
CA GLU A 197 -9.75 -43.20 1.62
C GLU A 197 -11.00 -42.51 2.20
N GLU A 198 -11.12 -41.17 2.10
CA GLU A 198 -12.31 -40.43 2.56
C GLU A 198 -13.33 -40.13 1.43
N GLU A 199 -12.99 -40.40 0.16
CA GLU A 199 -13.92 -40.23 -0.98
C GLU A 199 -14.78 -41.49 -1.28
N GLU A 200 -14.61 -42.62 -0.57
CA GLU A 200 -15.44 -43.83 -0.75
C GLU A 200 -16.74 -43.88 0.11
N GLU A 201 -17.01 -42.92 1.00
CA GLU A 201 -18.21 -42.93 1.87
C GLU A 201 -19.30 -41.88 1.56
N GLU A 202 -19.16 -41.04 0.53
CA GLU A 202 -20.20 -40.08 0.12
C GLU A 202 -20.60 -40.15 -1.37
N GLU A 203 -20.82 -41.35 -1.92
CA GLU A 203 -21.66 -41.48 -3.13
C GLU A 203 -22.69 -42.62 -2.98
N GLN A 204 -23.77 -42.32 -2.26
CA GLN A 204 -25.07 -42.94 -2.52
C GLN A 204 -26.07 -41.84 -2.92
N ASP A 205 -26.71 -42.10 -4.05
CA ASP A 205 -27.88 -41.43 -4.63
C ASP A 205 -27.65 -40.12 -5.42
N LYS A 206 -27.30 -40.27 -6.71
CA LYS A 206 -28.26 -40.09 -7.82
C LYS A 206 -27.63 -40.32 -9.21
N GLU A 207 -27.98 -41.46 -9.79
CA GLU A 207 -28.21 -41.66 -11.24
C GLU A 207 -29.22 -40.57 -11.72
N GLU A 208 -29.22 -40.00 -12.93
CA GLU A 208 -29.03 -40.59 -14.27
C GLU A 208 -28.97 -39.43 -15.33
N GLU A 209 -28.37 -39.71 -16.50
CA GLU A 209 -28.46 -39.04 -17.83
C GLU A 209 -27.77 -37.65 -18.03
N GLU A 210 -26.94 -37.38 -19.06
CA GLU A 210 -26.75 -37.97 -20.40
C GLU A 210 -25.26 -38.01 -20.83
N GLU A 211 -24.95 -38.96 -21.73
CA GLU A 211 -23.65 -39.24 -22.36
C GLU A 211 -23.34 -38.35 -23.60
N GLU A 212 -22.07 -38.43 -24.02
CA GLU A 212 -21.46 -38.03 -25.32
C GLU A 212 -21.13 -36.53 -25.47
N GLU A 213 -19.92 -36.08 -25.83
CA GLU A 213 -18.86 -36.63 -26.69
C GLU A 213 -17.44 -36.24 -26.17
N GLU A 214 -16.48 -37.15 -26.34
CA GLU A 214 -15.05 -36.81 -26.36
C GLU A 214 -14.71 -36.04 -27.65
N GLU A 215 -13.87 -34.99 -27.57
CA GLU A 215 -12.65 -34.91 -28.37
C GLU A 215 -11.75 -33.77 -27.86
N GLY A 216 -10.44 -34.02 -27.85
CA GLY A 216 -9.46 -33.30 -27.05
C GLY A 216 -9.06 -31.91 -27.54
N GLU A 217 -8.41 -31.16 -26.65
CA GLU A 217 -7.39 -30.17 -27.02
C GLU A 217 -6.45 -29.92 -25.83
N GLU A 218 -5.18 -30.31 -26.01
CA GLU A 218 -4.05 -29.89 -25.18
C GLU A 218 -3.90 -28.36 -25.25
N VAL A 219 -4.21 -27.63 -24.17
CA VAL A 219 -3.75 -26.23 -24.04
C VAL A 219 -3.28 -25.91 -22.62
N ASN A 220 -1.95 -25.99 -22.47
CA ASN A 220 -1.08 -25.18 -21.61
C ASN A 220 -1.75 -24.28 -20.56
N THR A 221 -1.85 -24.77 -19.31
CA THR A 221 -1.95 -23.89 -18.15
C THR A 221 -0.56 -23.34 -17.83
N GLY A 222 -0.37 -22.06 -18.15
CA GLY A 222 0.84 -21.28 -17.90
C GLY A 222 1.20 -21.26 -16.41
N LYS A 223 2.14 -22.11 -16.02
CA LYS A 223 2.90 -21.95 -14.78
C LYS A 223 3.82 -20.75 -14.96
N GLY A 224 3.65 -19.74 -14.11
CA GLY A 224 4.59 -18.62 -13.96
C GLY A 224 6.04 -19.11 -13.76
N PRO A 225 7.04 -18.23 -13.96
CA PRO A 225 8.42 -18.64 -14.15
C PRO A 225 8.92 -19.38 -12.92
N ARG A 226 9.20 -20.68 -13.08
CA ARG A 226 9.92 -21.49 -12.09
C ARG A 226 11.30 -20.83 -11.90
N LYS A 227 11.50 -20.13 -10.78
CA LYS A 227 12.83 -19.69 -10.35
C LYS A 227 13.75 -20.92 -10.39
N LYS A 228 14.79 -20.87 -11.24
CA LYS A 228 15.81 -21.93 -11.28
C LYS A 228 16.39 -22.06 -9.88
N LEU A 229 16.29 -23.25 -9.28
CA LEU A 229 16.93 -23.55 -8.01
C LEU A 229 18.44 -23.47 -8.25
N GLU A 230 19.06 -22.42 -7.72
CA GLU A 230 20.52 -22.30 -7.74
C GLU A 230 21.16 -23.45 -6.92
N PRO A 231 22.40 -23.86 -7.23
CA PRO A 231 23.04 -24.95 -6.52
C PRO A 231 23.19 -24.63 -5.04
N PHE A 232 22.54 -25.41 -4.17
CA PHE A 232 22.54 -25.24 -2.71
C PHE A 232 23.94 -25.19 -2.06
N HIS A 233 24.99 -25.59 -2.79
CA HIS A 233 26.37 -25.59 -2.33
C HIS A 233 26.99 -24.19 -2.18
N GLN A 234 26.37 -23.15 -2.74
CA GLN A 234 26.89 -21.78 -2.68
C GLN A 234 26.29 -20.96 -1.53
N LEU A 235 25.31 -21.50 -0.80
CA LEU A 235 24.63 -20.81 0.27
C LEU A 235 25.50 -20.73 1.53
N VAL A 236 25.70 -19.52 2.06
CA VAL A 236 26.54 -19.25 3.23
C VAL A 236 25.70 -18.91 4.47
N GLN A 237 26.23 -19.22 5.66
CA GLN A 237 25.66 -18.76 6.92
C GLN A 237 26.38 -17.49 7.36
N ARG A 238 25.63 -16.45 7.72
CA ARG A 238 26.21 -15.18 8.15
C ARG A 238 26.64 -15.26 9.62
N PRO A 239 27.67 -14.51 10.04
CA PRO A 239 28.09 -14.49 11.44
C PRO A 239 26.98 -14.11 12.41
N GLU A 240 26.07 -13.21 12.03
CA GLU A 240 24.92 -12.82 12.85
C GLU A 240 23.84 -13.92 13.00
N ASP A 241 23.88 -14.96 12.16
CA ASP A 241 22.93 -16.08 12.19
C ASP A 241 23.44 -17.24 13.06
N PHE A 242 24.61 -17.13 13.71
CA PHE A 242 25.04 -18.12 14.70
C PHE A 242 24.17 -18.06 15.96
N LEU A 243 23.86 -19.22 16.54
CA LEU A 243 22.91 -19.35 17.65
C LEU A 243 23.25 -18.40 18.82
N GLU A 244 24.52 -18.32 19.21
CA GLU A 244 24.97 -17.47 20.31
C GLU A 244 24.74 -15.98 20.03
N ASN A 245 24.91 -15.56 18.77
CA ASN A 245 24.71 -14.18 18.35
C ASN A 245 23.22 -13.84 18.23
N VAL A 246 22.41 -14.81 17.77
CA VAL A 246 20.95 -14.68 17.70
C VAL A 246 20.35 -14.55 19.10
N GLU A 247 20.76 -15.39 20.04
CA GLU A 247 20.29 -15.33 21.43
C GLU A 247 20.63 -13.99 22.08
N LYS A 248 21.88 -13.51 21.91
CA LYS A 248 22.29 -12.18 22.38
C LYS A 248 21.42 -11.08 21.78
N ARG A 249 21.15 -11.13 20.47
CA ARG A 249 20.35 -10.12 19.77
C ARG A 249 18.88 -10.12 20.22
N ILE A 250 18.30 -11.31 20.47
CA ILE A 250 16.96 -11.44 21.04
C ILE A 250 16.94 -10.92 22.48
N GLY A 251 17.98 -11.19 23.27
CA GLY A 251 18.17 -10.66 24.62
C GLY A 251 18.19 -9.12 24.64
N ILE A 252 19.06 -8.50 23.86
CA ILE A 252 19.14 -7.03 23.73
C ILE A 252 17.78 -6.44 23.32
N HIS A 253 17.08 -7.07 22.37
CA HIS A 253 15.75 -6.62 21.98
C HIS A 253 14.74 -6.71 23.12
N LYS A 254 14.80 -7.76 23.94
CA LYS A 254 13.92 -7.88 25.11
C LYS A 254 14.24 -6.84 26.17
N ASP A 255 15.51 -6.53 26.40
CA ASP A 255 15.89 -5.63 27.49
C ASP A 255 15.60 -4.16 27.13
N ILE A 256 15.79 -3.77 25.87
CA ILE A 256 15.63 -2.39 25.42
C ILE A 256 14.24 -2.14 24.83
N MET A 257 13.82 -2.92 23.84
CA MET A 257 12.58 -2.63 23.08
C MET A 257 11.33 -3.07 23.81
N HIS A 258 11.35 -4.23 24.49
CA HIS A 258 10.13 -4.79 25.06
C HIS A 258 9.48 -3.87 26.10
N PRO A 259 10.20 -3.30 27.09
CA PRO A 259 9.58 -2.44 28.09
C PRO A 259 9.00 -1.16 27.47
N LEU A 260 9.71 -0.58 26.51
CA LEU A 260 9.29 0.62 25.79
C LEU A 260 8.06 0.37 24.91
N LEU A 261 8.00 -0.80 24.27
CA LEU A 261 6.83 -1.21 23.53
C LEU A 261 5.65 -1.48 24.47
N GLU A 262 5.85 -2.12 25.62
CA GLU A 262 4.76 -2.32 26.59
C GLU A 262 4.21 -1.00 27.11
N GLU A 263 5.07 -0.02 27.40
CA GLU A 263 4.65 1.33 27.78
C GLU A 263 3.87 2.02 26.67
N LEU A 264 4.39 1.98 25.44
CA LEU A 264 3.70 2.50 24.25
C LEU A 264 2.33 1.85 24.07
N LEU A 265 2.25 0.53 24.21
CA LEU A 265 1.04 -0.25 24.03
C LEU A 265 0.03 -0.08 25.17
N ALA A 266 0.48 0.28 26.37
CA ALA A 266 -0.37 0.55 27.51
C ALA A 266 -1.08 1.92 27.42
N ASP A 267 -0.41 2.90 26.82
CA ASP A 267 -0.97 4.25 26.59
C ASP A 267 -1.98 4.28 25.43
N GLN A 268 -1.85 3.36 24.47
CA GLN A 268 -2.74 3.30 23.31
C GLN A 268 -4.06 2.56 23.59
N ASP A 269 -5.13 3.01 22.92
CA ASP A 269 -6.43 2.35 22.95
C ASP A 269 -6.30 0.89 22.44
N ARG A 270 -6.69 -0.09 23.26
CA ARG A 270 -6.60 -1.53 22.92
C ARG A 270 -7.28 -1.92 21.60
N ARG A 271 -8.20 -1.11 21.09
CA ARG A 271 -8.87 -1.31 19.79
C ARG A 271 -7.92 -1.22 18.59
N TYR A 272 -6.80 -0.54 18.77
CA TYR A 272 -5.80 -0.27 17.74
C TYR A 272 -4.52 -1.11 17.93
N LEU A 273 -4.49 -1.95 18.96
CA LEU A 273 -3.41 -2.91 19.20
C LEU A 273 -3.85 -4.31 18.77
N ILE A 274 -3.11 -4.89 17.83
CA ILE A 274 -3.35 -6.24 17.32
C ILE A 274 -2.16 -7.11 17.69
N GLU A 275 -2.40 -8.11 18.54
CA GLU A 275 -1.41 -9.12 18.88
C GLU A 275 -1.53 -10.30 17.94
N VAL A 276 -0.40 -10.72 17.39
CA VAL A 276 -0.32 -11.75 16.36
C VAL A 276 0.63 -12.84 16.80
N ASP A 277 0.19 -14.09 16.68
CA ASP A 277 1.05 -15.26 16.90
C ASP A 277 1.93 -15.51 15.66
N GLY A 278 3.25 -15.38 15.84
CA GLY A 278 4.26 -15.56 14.79
C GLY A 278 4.73 -17.01 14.59
N SER A 279 4.17 -17.97 15.34
CA SER A 279 4.42 -19.40 15.15
C SER A 279 3.69 -19.96 13.92
N GLN A 280 2.54 -19.38 13.58
CA GLN A 280 1.72 -19.79 12.44
C GLN A 280 2.32 -19.34 11.10
N GLN A 281 1.97 -20.05 10.02
CA GLN A 281 2.36 -19.62 8.68
C GLN A 281 1.78 -18.23 8.38
N PRO A 282 2.50 -17.40 7.59
CA PRO A 282 2.09 -16.01 7.37
C PRO A 282 0.66 -15.87 6.84
N ASP A 283 0.16 -16.85 6.07
CA ASP A 283 -1.20 -16.84 5.52
C ASP A 283 -2.29 -17.06 6.60
N GLY A 284 -2.10 -18.03 7.51
CA GLY A 284 -3.06 -18.30 8.59
C GLY A 284 -3.16 -17.17 9.62
N VAL A 285 -2.07 -16.44 9.81
CA VAL A 285 -1.99 -15.24 10.65
C VAL A 285 -2.91 -14.10 10.16
N PHE A 286 -3.03 -13.95 8.83
CA PHE A 286 -3.89 -12.93 8.24
C PHE A 286 -5.37 -13.26 8.36
N ASP A 287 -5.74 -14.50 8.07
CA ASP A 287 -7.15 -14.89 8.03
C ASP A 287 -7.77 -14.92 9.42
N SER A 288 -7.00 -15.34 10.44
CA SER A 288 -7.44 -15.36 11.84
C SER A 288 -7.79 -13.97 12.39
N ASN A 289 -7.06 -12.93 11.95
CA ASN A 289 -7.21 -11.56 12.44
C ASN A 289 -8.04 -10.65 11.51
N ARG A 290 -8.63 -11.23 10.45
CA ARG A 290 -9.41 -10.49 9.44
C ARG A 290 -10.49 -9.60 10.06
N LYS A 291 -11.20 -10.08 11.10
CA LYS A 291 -12.25 -9.29 11.78
C LYS A 291 -11.71 -8.07 12.53
N ALA A 292 -10.49 -8.13 13.07
CA ALA A 292 -9.86 -7.01 13.77
C ALA A 292 -9.35 -5.95 12.80
N TYR A 293 -8.81 -6.38 11.65
CA TYR A 293 -8.40 -5.48 10.57
C TYR A 293 -9.62 -4.82 9.88
N VAL A 294 -10.72 -5.55 9.72
CA VAL A 294 -11.93 -5.10 8.99
C VAL A 294 -12.62 -3.87 9.64
N ALA A 295 -12.42 -3.59 10.92
CA ALA A 295 -12.99 -2.40 11.58
C ALA A 295 -12.47 -1.07 10.99
N SER A 296 -11.31 -1.06 10.33
CA SER A 296 -10.74 0.10 9.63
C SER A 296 -10.88 0.00 8.10
N ASP A 297 -11.41 -1.12 7.60
CA ASP A 297 -11.32 -1.52 6.20
C ASP A 297 -12.37 -0.79 5.38
N LYS A 298 -12.12 0.49 5.13
CA LYS A 298 -12.77 1.26 4.06
C LYS A 298 -12.16 0.83 2.71
N ASN A 299 -12.15 -0.47 2.45
CA ASN A 299 -11.71 -1.03 1.19
C ASN A 299 -12.78 -0.72 0.13
N TYR A 300 -12.65 0.44 -0.49
CA TYR A 300 -13.27 0.72 -1.79
C TYR A 300 -12.52 -0.10 -2.83
N THR A 301 -12.92 -1.36 -2.97
CA THR A 301 -12.53 -2.19 -4.10
C THR A 301 -13.00 -1.50 -5.38
N CYS A 302 -12.06 -1.03 -6.20
CA CYS A 302 -12.38 -0.59 -7.55
C CYS A 302 -12.54 -1.85 -8.42
N ASN A 303 -13.76 -2.11 -8.91
CA ASN A 303 -13.96 -2.99 -10.06
C ASN A 303 -15.27 -2.69 -10.80
N TYR A 304 -15.21 -2.86 -12.12
CA TYR A 304 -15.95 -2.14 -13.18
C TYR A 304 -17.46 -2.46 -13.40
N GLY A 305 -18.15 -1.65 -14.24
CA GLY A 305 -19.24 -2.14 -15.11
C GLY A 305 -20.05 -1.23 -16.05
N TYR A 306 -20.64 -1.87 -17.07
CA TYR A 306 -21.22 -1.30 -18.31
C TYR A 306 -22.64 -0.72 -18.20
N LEU A 307 -22.95 0.37 -18.93
CA LEU A 307 -24.23 0.58 -19.66
C LEU A 307 -24.24 1.80 -20.63
N HIS A 308 -24.62 1.51 -21.89
CA HIS A 308 -25.09 2.33 -23.04
C HIS A 308 -24.57 3.76 -23.34
N GLU A 309 -23.68 3.80 -24.35
CA GLU A 309 -23.83 4.47 -25.66
C GLU A 309 -24.57 5.80 -25.76
N GLN A 310 -23.83 6.91 -25.61
CA GLN A 310 -24.06 8.12 -26.42
C GLN A 310 -22.88 9.09 -26.52
N ASP A 311 -21.65 8.62 -26.29
CA ASP A 311 -20.49 9.51 -26.16
C ASP A 311 -19.24 8.93 -26.83
N GLU A 312 -18.61 9.70 -27.72
CA GLU A 312 -17.38 9.33 -28.45
C GLU A 312 -16.23 8.89 -27.50
N LEU A 313 -16.14 9.52 -26.32
CA LEU A 313 -15.19 9.15 -25.26
C LEU A 313 -15.41 7.72 -24.75
N PHE A 314 -16.66 7.31 -24.53
CA PHE A 314 -16.97 5.97 -24.05
C PHE A 314 -16.77 4.92 -25.15
N ARG A 315 -16.98 5.27 -26.43
CA ARG A 315 -16.61 4.40 -27.57
C ARG A 315 -15.11 4.16 -27.63
N ALA A 316 -14.28 5.20 -27.49
CA ALA A 316 -12.82 5.07 -27.48
C ALA A 316 -12.30 4.23 -26.30
N LEU A 317 -12.97 4.30 -25.13
CA LEU A 317 -12.59 3.51 -23.96
C LEU A 317 -13.14 2.08 -24.00
N SER A 318 -14.28 1.84 -24.65
CA SER A 318 -14.90 0.51 -24.76
C SER A 318 -14.06 -0.51 -25.54
N SER A 319 -13.15 -0.04 -26.41
CA SER A 319 -12.21 -0.91 -27.14
C SER A 319 -11.08 -1.45 -26.27
N TYR A 320 -10.85 -0.88 -25.09
CA TYR A 320 -9.88 -1.40 -24.11
C TYR A 320 -10.60 -2.40 -23.19
N LYS A 321 -10.30 -3.70 -23.34
CA LYS A 321 -10.86 -4.79 -22.52
C LYS A 321 -10.58 -4.56 -21.03
N LEU A 322 -11.59 -4.22 -20.21
CA LEU A 322 -11.85 -4.59 -18.79
C LEU A 322 -13.26 -4.04 -18.39
N ILE A 323 -14.09 -4.50 -17.43
CA ILE A 323 -14.28 -5.66 -16.51
C ILE A 323 -15.75 -5.48 -15.96
N ALA A 324 -16.35 -6.50 -15.35
CA ALA A 324 -17.57 -6.57 -14.50
C ALA A 324 -18.92 -5.86 -14.92
N PRO A 325 -20.13 -6.38 -14.62
CA PRO A 325 -21.39 -5.86 -15.23
C PRO A 325 -22.23 -4.83 -14.43
N ARG A 326 -21.93 -4.50 -13.16
CA ARG A 326 -22.95 -3.96 -12.23
C ARG A 326 -22.75 -2.54 -11.66
N PHE A 327 -21.63 -1.84 -11.87
CA PHE A 327 -21.42 -0.47 -11.33
C PHE A 327 -21.24 0.57 -12.43
N ARG A 328 -22.12 1.59 -12.47
CA ARG A 328 -22.19 2.61 -13.54
C ARG A 328 -21.15 3.72 -13.32
N TRP A 329 -20.16 3.80 -14.20
CA TRP A 329 -19.13 4.83 -14.15
C TRP A 329 -19.70 6.19 -14.53
N ARG A 330 -19.47 7.20 -13.68
CA ARG A 330 -19.94 8.57 -13.93
C ARG A 330 -18.82 9.46 -14.46
N ARG A 331 -19.17 10.39 -15.33
CA ARG A 331 -18.27 11.48 -15.71
C ARG A 331 -17.94 12.28 -14.46
N SER A 332 -16.67 12.61 -14.28
CA SER A 332 -16.27 13.52 -13.21
C SER A 332 -16.86 14.92 -13.44
N ARG A 333 -16.89 15.75 -12.39
CA ARG A 333 -17.32 17.16 -12.47
C ARG A 333 -16.48 18.01 -13.43
N TRP A 334 -15.29 17.52 -13.79
CA TRP A 334 -14.36 18.17 -14.70
C TRP A 334 -14.58 17.77 -16.18
N GLY A 335 -15.47 16.79 -16.44
CA GLY A 335 -15.76 16.34 -17.80
C GLY A 335 -14.52 15.78 -18.49
N GLN A 336 -14.10 16.43 -19.57
CA GLN A 336 -12.87 16.11 -20.32
C GLN A 336 -11.68 16.99 -19.95
N VAL A 337 -11.85 17.97 -19.04
CA VAL A 337 -10.75 18.85 -18.64
C VAL A 337 -9.83 18.12 -17.67
N CYS A 338 -8.53 18.23 -17.89
CA CYS A 338 -7.53 17.61 -17.03
C CYS A 338 -7.50 18.31 -15.65
N PRO A 339 -7.83 17.62 -14.53
CA PRO A 339 -7.80 18.22 -13.19
C PRO A 339 -6.41 18.66 -12.73
N VAL A 340 -5.35 17.97 -13.17
CA VAL A 340 -3.95 18.32 -12.82
C VAL A 340 -3.55 19.66 -13.45
N ALA A 341 -3.71 19.79 -14.78
CA ALA A 341 -3.49 21.06 -15.49
C ALA A 341 -4.39 22.18 -14.94
N LEU A 342 -5.65 21.87 -14.62
CA LEU A 342 -6.57 22.85 -14.05
C LEU A 342 -6.05 23.38 -12.70
N LYS A 343 -5.47 22.52 -11.86
CA LYS A 343 -4.81 22.93 -10.61
C LYS A 343 -3.61 23.84 -10.83
N GLU A 344 -2.86 23.62 -11.91
CA GLU A 344 -1.76 24.48 -12.33
C GLU A 344 -2.25 25.81 -12.96
N GLY A 345 -3.56 25.94 -13.22
CA GLY A 345 -4.22 27.14 -13.75
C GLY A 345 -4.55 27.06 -15.25
N ASP A 346 -4.29 25.92 -15.89
CA ASP A 346 -4.46 25.74 -17.33
C ASP A 346 -5.69 24.88 -17.66
N ILE A 347 -6.49 25.33 -18.64
CA ILE A 347 -7.60 24.54 -19.16
C ILE A 347 -7.08 23.74 -20.35
N VAL A 348 -6.70 22.49 -20.10
CA VAL A 348 -6.26 21.54 -21.13
C VAL A 348 -7.27 20.41 -21.22
N MET A 349 -7.69 20.09 -22.45
CA MET A 349 -8.53 18.92 -22.72
C MET A 349 -7.68 17.66 -22.59
N GLY A 350 -8.16 16.69 -21.82
CA GLY A 350 -7.50 15.42 -21.63
C GLY A 350 -7.60 14.51 -22.86
N ASN A 351 -6.64 13.61 -23.02
CA ASN A 351 -6.67 12.55 -24.02
C ASN A 351 -7.32 11.29 -23.40
N PRO A 352 -8.31 10.67 -24.09
CA PRO A 352 -8.89 9.38 -23.67
C PRO A 352 -7.87 8.29 -23.34
N GLU A 353 -6.69 8.28 -23.99
CA GLU A 353 -5.61 7.32 -23.73
C GLU A 353 -5.07 7.40 -22.28
N PHE A 354 -5.17 8.56 -21.65
CA PHE A 354 -4.74 8.80 -20.26
C PHE A 354 -5.93 8.90 -19.29
N ALA A 355 -7.03 8.19 -19.59
CA ALA A 355 -8.18 8.14 -18.71
C ALA A 355 -7.92 7.26 -17.48
N VAL A 356 -8.36 7.70 -16.31
CA VAL A 356 -8.20 6.99 -15.04
C VAL A 356 -9.49 7.01 -14.23
N SER A 357 -9.66 5.93 -13.47
CA SER A 357 -10.76 5.73 -12.54
C SER A 357 -10.42 6.15 -11.14
N PHE A 358 -11.28 6.92 -10.48
CA PHE A 358 -11.13 7.17 -9.05
C PHE A 358 -12.48 7.44 -8.39
N LEU A 359 -12.79 6.72 -7.31
CA LEU A 359 -14.08 6.79 -6.59
C LEU A 359 -15.31 6.68 -7.50
N GLY A 360 -15.28 5.73 -8.46
CA GLY A 360 -16.39 5.53 -9.41
C GLY A 360 -16.54 6.63 -10.48
N ARG A 361 -15.62 7.59 -10.54
CA ARG A 361 -15.59 8.66 -11.55
C ARG A 361 -14.45 8.50 -12.54
N MET A 362 -14.72 8.90 -13.78
CA MET A 362 -13.71 8.96 -14.84
C MET A 362 -13.06 10.34 -14.91
N TYR A 363 -11.74 10.35 -14.90
CA TYR A 363 -10.91 11.53 -15.11
C TYR A 363 -10.09 11.36 -16.37
N VAL A 364 -10.06 12.38 -17.22
CA VAL A 364 -9.27 12.37 -18.47
C VAL A 364 -8.10 13.32 -18.29
N LEU A 365 -6.88 12.85 -18.51
CA LEU A 365 -5.66 13.61 -18.25
C LEU A 365 -4.97 14.01 -19.56
N SER A 366 -4.25 15.11 -19.54
CA SER A 366 -3.63 15.68 -20.75
C SER A 366 -2.36 14.96 -21.19
N SER A 367 -1.60 14.38 -20.25
CA SER A 367 -0.31 13.75 -20.50
C SER A 367 -0.05 12.57 -19.56
N GLU A 368 0.93 11.74 -19.91
CA GLU A 368 1.41 10.65 -19.03
C GLU A 368 1.96 11.18 -17.70
N GLU A 369 2.60 12.36 -17.70
CA GLU A 369 3.06 13.01 -16.48
C GLU A 369 1.91 13.41 -15.56
N ALA A 370 0.83 13.96 -16.13
CA ALA A 370 -0.37 14.29 -15.38
C ALA A 370 -1.04 13.02 -14.81
N LEU A 371 -1.04 11.92 -15.58
CA LEU A 371 -1.47 10.60 -15.12
C LEU A 371 -0.66 10.12 -13.91
N LYS A 372 0.66 10.13 -14.00
CA LYS A 372 1.54 9.76 -12.89
C LYS A 372 1.28 10.64 -11.67
N LYS A 373 1.25 11.96 -11.80
CA LYS A 373 0.93 12.90 -10.72
C LYS A 373 -0.41 12.61 -10.05
N PHE A 374 -1.45 12.30 -10.84
CA PHE A 374 -2.78 12.00 -10.33
C PHE A 374 -2.84 10.65 -9.61
N MET A 375 -2.18 9.61 -10.15
CA MET A 375 -2.10 8.29 -9.54
C MET A 375 -1.31 8.29 -8.22
N LEU A 376 -0.28 9.15 -8.12
CA LEU A 376 0.51 9.30 -6.90
C LEU A 376 -0.33 9.85 -5.74
N ASN A 377 -1.06 10.94 -5.98
CA ASN A 377 -1.97 11.50 -4.99
C ASN A 377 -3.09 12.32 -5.66
N PRO A 378 -4.30 11.78 -5.80
CA PRO A 378 -5.42 12.46 -6.45
C PRO A 378 -6.05 13.53 -5.55
N ARG A 379 -5.95 13.41 -4.22
CA ARG A 379 -6.66 14.27 -3.25
C ARG A 379 -6.41 15.78 -3.46
N PRO A 380 -5.19 16.25 -3.70
CA PRO A 380 -4.90 17.67 -3.86
C PRO A 380 -5.54 18.28 -5.12
N TYR A 381 -5.91 17.48 -6.12
CA TYR A 381 -6.56 17.96 -7.35
C TYR A 381 -8.09 17.98 -7.25
N LEU A 382 -8.65 17.24 -6.28
CA LEU A 382 -10.08 17.06 -6.09
C LEU A 382 -10.63 17.84 -4.89
N LEU A 383 -9.79 18.12 -3.89
CA LEU A 383 -10.15 18.88 -2.69
C LEU A 383 -10.14 20.41 -2.91
N PRO A 384 -10.96 21.18 -2.17
CA PRO A 384 -10.96 22.62 -2.24
C PRO A 384 -9.69 23.30 -1.67
N PRO A 385 -9.30 24.50 -2.12
CA PRO A 385 -10.01 25.35 -3.08
C PRO A 385 -9.96 24.71 -4.46
N MET A 386 -11.14 24.34 -5.00
CA MET A 386 -11.22 23.69 -6.30
C MET A 386 -10.52 24.64 -7.25
N PRO A 387 -9.68 24.17 -8.18
CA PRO A 387 -9.14 25.08 -9.16
C PRO A 387 -10.31 25.64 -9.95
N ALA A 388 -10.67 26.87 -9.62
CA ALA A 388 -11.77 27.56 -10.26
C ALA A 388 -11.38 27.65 -11.73
N SER A 389 -12.28 27.27 -12.63
CA SER A 389 -12.07 27.48 -14.06
C SER A 389 -11.55 28.91 -14.26
N PRO A 390 -10.31 29.10 -14.75
CA PRO A 390 -9.73 30.42 -14.84
C PRO A 390 -10.67 31.30 -15.67
N CYS A 391 -11.14 32.39 -15.07
CA CYS A 391 -12.01 33.34 -15.74
C CYS A 391 -11.20 34.05 -16.83
N LYS A 392 -11.42 33.70 -18.09
CA LYS A 392 -10.77 34.36 -19.23
C LYS A 392 -11.56 35.63 -19.57
N VAL A 393 -10.97 36.79 -19.35
CA VAL A 393 -11.59 38.09 -19.64
C VAL A 393 -10.92 38.67 -20.88
N LEU A 394 -11.72 38.92 -21.93
CA LEU A 394 -11.26 39.61 -23.14
C LEU A 394 -11.71 41.07 -23.09
N VAL A 395 -10.76 42.00 -23.18
CA VAL A 395 -11.05 43.46 -23.22
C VAL A 395 -10.81 43.98 -24.63
N PHE A 396 -11.88 44.33 -25.34
CA PHE A 396 -11.84 44.86 -26.72
C PHE A 396 -12.19 46.35 -26.79
N GLY A 397 -11.76 47.05 -27.86
CA GLY A 397 -11.95 48.51 -28.01
C GLY A 397 -11.14 49.15 -29.15
N PRO A 398 -11.17 50.49 -29.30
CA PRO A 398 -10.33 51.25 -30.25
C PRO A 398 -8.95 51.61 -29.68
N PRO A 399 -7.90 51.85 -30.49
CA PRO A 399 -6.54 52.12 -29.98
C PRO A 399 -6.55 53.31 -29.00
N PHE A 400 -5.69 53.26 -27.97
CA PHE A 400 -5.60 54.24 -26.87
C PHE A 400 -6.77 54.29 -25.88
N SER A 401 -7.73 53.37 -25.94
CA SER A 401 -8.88 53.34 -25.01
C SER A 401 -8.55 52.80 -23.59
N GLY A 402 -7.28 52.73 -23.20
CA GLY A 402 -6.86 52.24 -21.87
C GLY A 402 -7.02 50.74 -21.63
N ARG A 403 -7.18 49.92 -22.69
CA ARG A 403 -7.41 48.46 -22.60
C ARG A 403 -6.33 47.74 -21.82
N THR A 404 -5.06 48.02 -22.11
CA THR A 404 -3.93 47.42 -21.42
C THR A 404 -3.99 47.73 -19.92
N THR A 405 -4.25 49.00 -19.56
CA THR A 405 -4.38 49.43 -18.16
C THR A 405 -5.53 48.73 -17.44
N ILE A 406 -6.67 48.53 -18.12
CA ILE A 406 -7.81 47.79 -17.55
C ILE A 406 -7.46 46.31 -17.37
N CYS A 407 -6.79 45.68 -18.34
CA CYS A 407 -6.31 44.31 -18.21
C CYS A 407 -5.36 44.16 -17.01
N ASP A 408 -4.40 45.07 -16.85
CA ASP A 408 -3.42 45.06 -15.75
C ASP A 408 -4.12 45.23 -14.39
N VAL A 409 -5.10 46.14 -14.29
CA VAL A 409 -5.87 46.37 -13.06
C VAL A 409 -6.74 45.15 -12.71
N ILE A 410 -7.38 44.53 -13.70
CA ILE A 410 -8.19 43.32 -13.49
C ILE A 410 -7.29 42.16 -13.04
N ALA A 411 -6.15 41.96 -13.72
CA ALA A 411 -5.20 40.92 -13.36
C ALA A 411 -4.64 41.12 -11.95
N HIS A 412 -4.23 42.34 -11.59
CA HIS A 412 -3.74 42.64 -10.24
C HIS A 412 -4.82 42.41 -9.17
N LYS A 413 -6.06 42.83 -9.42
CA LYS A 413 -7.17 42.71 -8.45
C LYS A 413 -7.57 41.26 -8.19
N TYR A 414 -7.55 40.41 -9.21
CA TYR A 414 -8.02 39.03 -9.13
C TYR A 414 -6.88 37.99 -9.14
N LYS A 415 -5.62 38.42 -8.99
CA LYS A 415 -4.42 37.56 -9.11
C LYS A 415 -4.37 36.78 -10.44
N GLY A 416 -4.86 37.40 -11.51
CA GLY A 416 -4.83 36.86 -12.86
C GLY A 416 -3.50 37.17 -13.57
N LYS A 417 -3.30 36.55 -14.73
CA LYS A 417 -2.17 36.77 -15.63
C LYS A 417 -2.69 37.48 -16.90
N VAL A 418 -2.05 38.58 -17.30
CA VAL A 418 -2.38 39.34 -18.53
C VAL A 418 -1.74 38.69 -19.75
#